data_AF-A0A6B3EJV8-F1
#
_entry.id   AF-A0A6B3EJV8-F1
#
_cell.length_a   1.000
_cell.length_b   1.000
_cell.length_c   1.000
_cell.angle_alpha   90.00
_cell.angle_beta   90.00
_cell.angle_gamma   90.00
#
_symmetry.space_group_name_H-M   'P 1'
#
loop_
_entity.id
_entity.type
_entity.pdbx_description
1 polymer ?
#
loop_
_entity_poly.entity_id
_entity_poly.type
_entity_poly.pdbx_seq_one_letter_code
_entity_poly.pdbx_strand_id
1 'polypeptide(L)'
;NTAKAKSELKACGKPSGFKTTIAVRNNKPVEVATATSLQASLKKIGIQADIDQYDGAQTAGIIGNPKVVKSKNYGIIIMGWGPDFPSVQGYGQPLWDSRFTLDNGN
;
A
#
# COMPACT_ATOMS: atom_id res chain seq x y z
N ASN A 1 -0.67 -15.49 11.54
CA ASN A 1 -1.22 -16.86 11.42
C ASN A 1 -1.22 -17.27 9.95
N THR A 2 -0.20 -18.01 9.49
CA THR A 2 -0.01 -18.39 8.07
C THR A 2 -1.10 -19.32 7.56
N ALA A 3 -1.60 -20.24 8.40
CA ALA A 3 -2.65 -21.17 8.03
C ALA A 3 -3.98 -20.45 7.73
N LYS A 4 -4.38 -19.50 8.60
CA LYS A 4 -5.57 -18.67 8.37
C LYS A 4 -5.42 -17.84 7.09
N ALA A 5 -4.26 -17.21 6.86
CA ALA A 5 -4.02 -16.44 5.64
C ALA A 5 -4.15 -17.28 4.36
N LYS A 6 -3.67 -18.54 4.37
CA LYS A 6 -3.89 -19.46 3.23
C LYS A 6 -5.36 -19.87 3.06
N SER A 7 -6.11 -19.97 4.16
CA SER A 7 -7.56 -20.21 4.11
C SER A 7 -8.29 -19.06 3.43
N GLU A 8 -7.96 -17.81 3.77
CA GLU A 8 -8.53 -16.62 3.12
C GLU A 8 -8.20 -16.59 1.62
N LEU A 9 -6.96 -16.93 1.25
CA LEU A 9 -6.56 -17.04 -0.16
C LEU A 9 -7.37 -18.08 -0.92
N LYS A 10 -7.67 -19.23 -0.31
CA LYS A 10 -8.56 -20.24 -0.90
C LYS A 10 -9.99 -19.71 -1.04
N ALA A 11 -10.51 -19.03 -0.01
CA ALA A 11 -11.86 -18.47 0.00
C ALA A 11 -12.05 -17.39 -1.08
N CYS A 12 -11.02 -16.57 -1.36
CA CYS A 12 -11.07 -15.56 -2.41
C CYS A 12 -10.70 -16.09 -3.82
N GLY A 13 -10.61 -17.41 -4.01
CA GLY A 13 -10.35 -18.02 -5.31
C GLY A 13 -8.89 -17.90 -5.79
N LYS A 14 -7.95 -17.58 -4.89
CA LYS A 14 -6.52 -17.45 -5.17
C LYS A 14 -5.69 -18.40 -4.29
N PRO A 15 -5.96 -19.71 -4.27
CA PRO A 15 -5.31 -20.66 -3.34
C PRO A 15 -3.78 -20.72 -3.48
N SER A 16 -3.25 -20.39 -4.66
CA SER A 16 -1.81 -20.32 -4.95
C SER A 16 -1.21 -18.93 -4.79
N GLY A 17 -1.98 -17.95 -4.30
CA GLY A 17 -1.60 -16.55 -4.24
C GLY A 17 -1.76 -15.81 -5.57
N PHE A 18 -1.08 -14.66 -5.67
CA PHE A 18 -1.12 -13.75 -6.83
C PHE A 18 0.11 -12.82 -6.81
N LYS A 19 0.26 -12.01 -7.86
CA LYS A 19 1.30 -10.97 -7.97
C LYS A 19 0.75 -9.60 -7.60
N THR A 20 1.55 -8.79 -6.93
CA THR A 20 1.24 -7.40 -6.60
C THR A 20 2.51 -6.57 -6.48
N THR A 21 2.38 -5.24 -6.37
CA THR A 21 3.48 -4.32 -6.15
C THR A 21 3.29 -3.56 -4.85
N ILE A 22 4.35 -3.49 -4.04
CA ILE A 22 4.48 -2.64 -2.85
C ILE A 22 5.18 -1.35 -3.28
N ALA A 23 4.48 -0.22 -3.22
CA ALA A 23 5.08 1.10 -3.42
C ALA A 23 5.64 1.66 -2.11
N VAL A 24 6.84 2.21 -2.13
CA VAL A 24 7.49 2.78 -0.95
C VAL A 24 8.42 3.96 -1.29
N ARG A 25 8.60 4.92 -0.38
CA ARG A 25 9.52 6.04 -0.60
C ARG A 25 10.97 5.61 -0.48
N ASN A 26 11.79 5.98 -1.46
CA ASN A 26 13.22 5.68 -1.48
C ASN A 26 14.03 6.45 -0.42
N ASN A 27 13.52 7.59 0.05
CA ASN A 27 14.18 8.47 1.02
C ASN A 27 13.82 8.17 2.49
N LYS A 28 13.12 7.05 2.75
CA LYS A 28 12.74 6.58 4.09
C LYS A 28 13.23 5.15 4.32
N PRO A 29 14.45 4.94 4.86
CA PRO A 29 15.03 3.60 5.05
C PRO A 29 14.15 2.66 5.89
N VAL A 30 13.45 3.18 6.90
CA VAL A 30 12.51 2.41 7.75
C VAL A 30 11.31 1.89 6.95
N GLU A 31 10.81 2.67 6.00
CA GLU A 31 9.71 2.25 5.13
C GLU A 31 10.17 1.16 4.16
N VAL A 32 11.37 1.30 3.57
CA VAL A 32 11.97 0.28 2.70
C VAL A 32 12.20 -1.04 3.46
N ALA A 33 12.66 -0.97 4.72
CA ALA A 33 12.80 -2.14 5.57
C ALA A 33 11.44 -2.81 5.85
N THR A 34 10.39 -2.00 6.06
CA THR A 34 9.01 -2.49 6.21
C THR A 34 8.52 -3.18 4.93
N ALA A 35 8.79 -2.60 3.76
CA ALA A 35 8.45 -3.20 2.46
C ALA A 35 9.11 -4.57 2.27
N THR A 36 10.39 -4.67 2.62
CA THR A 36 11.17 -5.91 2.52
C THR A 36 10.64 -6.99 3.48
N SER A 37 10.35 -6.61 4.72
CA SER A 37 9.77 -7.50 5.72
C SER A 37 8.38 -8.01 5.31
N LEU A 38 7.55 -7.13 4.74
CA LEU A 38 6.23 -7.48 4.24
C LEU A 38 6.31 -8.42 3.03
N GLN A 39 7.18 -8.13 2.06
CA GLN A 39 7.46 -9.00 0.92
C GLN A 39 7.84 -10.42 1.37
N ALA A 40 8.78 -10.54 2.32
CA ALA A 40 9.20 -11.83 2.87
C ALA A 40 8.06 -12.57 3.58
N SER A 41 7.17 -11.83 4.25
CA SER A 41 5.99 -12.40 4.93
C SER A 41 4.92 -12.89 3.95
N LEU A 42 4.63 -12.11 2.90
CA LEU A 42 3.68 -12.45 1.84
C LEU A 42 4.13 -13.67 1.02
N LYS A 43 5.44 -13.81 0.79
CA LYS A 43 6.02 -14.97 0.11
C LYS A 43 5.69 -16.30 0.81
N LYS A 44 5.58 -16.32 2.14
CA LYS A 44 5.24 -17.54 2.93
C LYS A 44 3.84 -18.09 2.63
N ILE A 45 2.95 -17.26 2.06
CA ILE A 45 1.59 -17.63 1.66
C ILE A 45 1.38 -17.66 0.15
N GLY A 46 2.44 -17.54 -0.64
CA GLY A 46 2.37 -17.62 -2.11
C GLY A 46 2.08 -16.29 -2.82
N ILE A 47 2.00 -15.17 -2.10
CA ILE A 47 1.88 -13.85 -2.73
C ILE A 47 3.28 -13.37 -3.13
N GLN A 48 3.47 -13.14 -4.43
CA GLN A 48 4.67 -12.49 -4.95
C GLN A 48 4.44 -10.98 -4.96
N ALA A 49 5.14 -10.26 -4.10
CA ALA A 49 5.09 -8.81 -4.04
C ALA A 49 6.42 -8.24 -4.57
N ASP A 50 6.39 -7.48 -5.64
CA ASP A 50 7.55 -6.71 -6.11
C ASP A 50 7.61 -5.38 -5.34
N ILE A 51 8.80 -4.80 -5.14
CA ILE A 51 8.96 -3.50 -4.44
C ILE A 51 9.29 -2.45 -5.49
N ASP A 52 8.45 -1.43 -5.61
CA ASP A 52 8.72 -0.23 -6.41
C ASP A 52 9.03 0.93 -5.47
N GLN A 53 10.23 1.50 -5.60
CA GLN A 53 10.65 2.64 -4.81
C GLN A 53 10.48 3.92 -5.61
N TYR A 54 9.84 4.94 -5.03
CA TYR A 54 9.62 6.23 -5.66
C TYR A 54 10.20 7.38 -4.84
N ASP A 55 10.45 8.53 -5.49
CA ASP A 55 10.90 9.74 -4.81
C ASP A 55 9.80 10.27 -3.89
N GLY A 56 10.10 10.43 -2.60
CA GLY A 56 9.15 10.98 -1.63
C GLY A 56 8.61 12.37 -1.98
N ALA A 57 9.36 13.18 -2.75
CA ALA A 57 8.88 14.46 -3.26
C ALA A 57 7.71 14.32 -4.26
N GLN A 58 7.52 13.14 -4.83
CA GLN A 58 6.48 12.83 -5.82
C GLN A 58 5.27 12.10 -5.21
N THR A 59 5.14 12.08 -3.88
CA THR A 59 4.08 11.35 -3.16
C THR A 59 2.68 11.64 -3.72
N ALA A 60 2.31 12.92 -3.84
CA ALA A 60 0.99 13.33 -4.33
C ALA A 60 0.71 12.85 -5.77
N GLY A 61 1.70 12.95 -6.66
CA GLY A 61 1.56 12.56 -8.07
C GLY A 61 1.69 11.06 -8.35
N ILE A 62 2.28 10.29 -7.43
CA ILE A 62 2.50 8.84 -7.61
C ILE A 62 1.49 8.02 -6.81
N ILE A 63 1.52 8.11 -5.49
CA ILE A 63 0.63 7.31 -4.63
C ILE A 63 -0.66 8.04 -4.25
N GLY A 64 -0.67 9.37 -4.33
CA GLY A 64 -1.87 10.20 -4.19
C GLY A 64 -2.70 10.29 -5.48
N ASN A 65 -2.22 9.73 -6.59
CA ASN A 65 -2.90 9.75 -7.89
C ASN A 65 -3.49 8.38 -8.21
N PRO A 66 -4.82 8.19 -8.16
CA PRO A 66 -5.45 6.89 -8.40
C PRO A 66 -5.14 6.30 -9.79
N LYS A 67 -4.93 7.14 -10.81
CA LYS A 67 -4.59 6.68 -12.16
C LYS A 67 -3.20 6.04 -12.19
N VAL A 68 -2.22 6.67 -11.53
CA VAL A 68 -0.84 6.13 -11.43
C VAL A 68 -0.80 4.87 -10.57
N VAL A 69 -1.49 4.87 -9.43
CA VAL A 69 -1.62 3.68 -8.55
C VAL A 69 -2.16 2.49 -9.34
N LYS A 70 -3.23 2.70 -10.12
CA LYS A 70 -3.83 1.65 -10.96
C LYS A 70 -2.92 1.22 -12.10
N SER A 71 -2.29 2.15 -12.82
CA SER A 71 -1.42 1.82 -13.96
C SER A 71 -0.17 1.05 -13.54
N LYS A 72 0.36 1.33 -12.34
CA LYS A 72 1.53 0.65 -11.79
C LYS A 72 1.20 -0.60 -10.96
N ASN A 73 -0.08 -0.96 -10.85
CA ASN A 73 -0.56 -2.11 -10.08
C ASN A 73 -0.07 -2.11 -8.62
N TYR A 74 -0.08 -0.93 -7.99
CA TYR A 74 0.24 -0.78 -6.58
C TYR A 74 -0.91 -1.34 -5.72
N GLY A 75 -0.80 -2.61 -5.33
CA GLY A 75 -1.78 -3.24 -4.44
C GLY A 75 -1.51 -2.98 -2.97
N ILE A 76 -0.29 -2.53 -2.63
CA ILE A 76 0.09 -2.13 -1.27
C ILE A 76 0.94 -0.86 -1.38
N ILE A 77 0.65 0.12 -0.54
CA ILE A 77 1.43 1.36 -0.42
C ILE A 77 1.88 1.49 1.03
N ILE A 78 3.18 1.64 1.26
CA ILE A 78 3.73 1.93 2.59
C ILE A 78 3.91 3.45 2.70
N MET A 79 3.17 4.05 3.63
CA MET A 79 3.16 5.48 3.88
C MET A 79 2.76 5.74 5.34
N GLY A 80 3.33 6.79 5.93
CA GLY A 80 2.87 7.34 7.20
C GLY A 80 1.91 8.50 6.98
N TRP A 81 0.84 8.58 7.78
CA TRP A 81 -0.13 9.67 7.74
C TRP A 81 -0.19 10.36 9.11
N GLY A 82 -0.22 11.69 9.11
CA GLY A 82 -0.48 12.52 10.27
C GLY A 82 -1.66 13.45 9.96
N PRO A 83 -2.50 13.77 10.94
CA PRO A 83 -3.66 14.63 10.69
C PRO A 83 -3.23 16.09 10.48
N ASP A 84 -3.90 16.79 9.56
CA ASP A 84 -3.66 18.22 9.32
C ASP A 84 -4.07 19.09 10.52
N PHE A 85 -5.04 18.63 11.30
CA PHE A 85 -5.49 19.23 12.57
C PHE A 85 -5.92 18.13 13.55
N PRO A 86 -5.70 18.28 14.87
CA PRO A 86 -5.77 17.19 15.85
C PRO A 86 -7.20 16.78 16.19
N SER A 87 -7.89 16.17 15.23
CA SER A 87 -9.25 15.64 15.38
C SER A 87 -9.40 14.35 14.58
N VAL A 88 -10.43 13.56 14.91
CA VAL A 88 -10.78 12.36 14.13
C VAL A 88 -11.11 12.72 12.68
N GLN A 89 -11.73 13.88 12.45
CA GLN A 89 -12.02 14.36 11.10
C GLN A 89 -10.72 14.62 10.32
N GLY A 90 -9.78 15.35 10.92
CA GLY A 90 -8.49 15.69 10.31
C GLY A 90 -7.60 14.47 10.04
N TYR A 91 -7.77 13.37 10.79
CA TYR A 91 -7.11 12.11 10.50
C TYR A 91 -7.85 11.26 9.46
N GLY A 92 -9.16 11.08 9.64
CA GLY A 92 -9.92 10.05 8.97
C GLY A 92 -10.49 10.44 7.60
N GLN A 93 -10.90 11.69 7.41
CA GLN A 93 -11.52 12.10 6.14
C GLN A 93 -10.60 11.84 4.94
N PRO A 94 -9.32 12.24 4.95
CA PRO A 94 -8.43 11.99 3.82
C PRO A 94 -8.10 10.50 3.59
N LEU A 95 -8.33 9.63 4.59
CA LEU A 95 -7.98 8.21 4.51
C LEU A 95 -9.11 7.30 4.03
N TRP A 96 -10.35 7.53 4.47
CA TRP A 96 -11.44 6.56 4.26
C TRP A 96 -12.79 7.19 3.89
N ASP A 97 -12.91 8.51 3.81
CA ASP A 97 -14.13 9.15 3.32
C ASP A 97 -14.10 9.17 1.77
N SER A 98 -15.02 8.43 1.14
CA SER A 98 -15.11 8.35 -0.32
C SER A 98 -15.25 9.73 -1.00
N ARG A 99 -15.81 10.74 -0.32
CA ARG A 99 -15.93 12.11 -0.84
C ARG A 99 -14.58 12.81 -0.97
N PHE A 100 -13.55 12.31 -0.29
CA PHE A 100 -12.17 12.79 -0.31
C PHE A 100 -11.25 11.95 -1.22
N THR A 101 -11.81 11.01 -1.99
CA THR A 101 -11.05 10.33 -3.05
C THR A 101 -10.97 11.24 -4.28
N LEU A 102 -9.94 12.08 -4.31
CA LEU A 102 -9.67 13.04 -5.39
C LEU A 102 -8.91 12.38 -6.56
N ASP A 103 -8.91 13.03 -7.72
CA ASP A 103 -8.14 12.59 -8.90
C ASP A 103 -6.62 12.70 -8.70
N ASN A 104 -6.17 13.50 -7.74
CA ASN A 104 -4.77 13.67 -7.38
C ASN A 104 -4.66 14.08 -5.90
N GLY A 105 -3.53 13.76 -5.28
CA GLY A 105 -3.22 14.16 -3.91
C GLY A 105 -3.05 15.67 -3.76
N ASN A 106 -3.26 16.14 -2.53
CA ASN A 106 -2.93 17.50 -2.10
C ASN A 106 -1.40 17.71 -2.05
#